data_AF-A0A919ZEB9-F1
#
_entry.id   AF-A0A919ZEB9-F1
#
_cell.length_a   1.000
_cell.length_b   1.000
_cell.length_c   1.000
_cell.angle_alpha   90.00
_cell.angle_beta   90.00
_cell.angle_gamma   90.00
#
_symmetry.space_group_name_H-M   'P 1'
#
loop_
_entity.id
_entity.type
_entity.pdbx_description
1 polymer ?
#
loop_
_entity_poly.entity_id
_entity_poly.type
_entity_poly.pdbx_seq_one_letter_code
_entity_poly.pdbx_strand_id
1 'polypeptide(L)' 'MKEYHCCATCVYYEIRRGTAERFFCGRLGYATRPSYRFDCWTPKETVRRRLEAEAKLEAER' A
#
# COMPACT_ATOMS: atom_id res chain seq x y z
N MET A 1 14.67 -3.91 6.67
CA MET A 1 13.82 -3.16 5.72
C MET A 1 12.47 -3.85 5.56
N LYS A 2 11.42 -3.40 6.26
CA LYS A 2 10.08 -3.97 6.10
C LYS A 2 9.58 -3.62 4.69
N GLU A 3 9.30 -4.62 3.88
CA GLU A 3 8.76 -4.45 2.53
C GLU A 3 7.33 -3.92 2.65
N TYR A 4 7.15 -2.62 2.79
CA TYR A 4 5.84 -1.97 2.80
C TYR A 4 5.12 -2.01 1.45
N HIS A 5 5.58 -2.87 0.52
CA HIS A 5 5.15 -2.98 -0.86
C HIS A 5 3.84 -3.75 -1.01
N CYS A 6 2.86 -3.47 -0.16
CA CYS A 6 1.56 -4.14 -0.15
C CYS A 6 0.48 -3.23 -0.73
N CYS A 7 -0.44 -3.80 -1.51
CA CYS A 7 -1.54 -3.05 -2.10
C CYS A 7 -2.40 -2.36 -1.04
N ALA A 8 -2.49 -2.91 0.18
CA ALA A 8 -3.19 -2.31 1.32
C ALA A 8 -2.66 -0.92 1.75
N THR A 9 -1.37 -0.65 1.55
CA THR A 9 -0.74 0.63 1.89
C THR A 9 -0.77 1.64 0.74
N CYS A 10 -1.32 1.24 -0.40
CA CYS A 10 -1.42 2.06 -1.60
C CYS A 10 -2.54 3.11 -1.48
N VAL A 11 -2.33 4.29 -2.08
CA VAL A 11 -3.34 5.36 -2.16
C VAL A 11 -4.60 4.91 -2.92
N TYR A 12 -4.44 4.05 -3.93
CA TYR A 12 -5.51 3.58 -4.82
C TYR A 12 -6.28 2.37 -4.28
N TYR A 13 -6.01 1.94 -3.05
CA TYR A 13 -6.68 0.79 -2.47
C TYR A 13 -8.09 1.16 -1.99
N GLU A 14 -9.09 0.53 -2.58
CA GLU A 14 -10.49 0.76 -2.29
C GLU A 14 -11.15 -0.49 -1.71
N ILE A 15 -12.01 -0.30 -0.71
CA ILE A 15 -12.79 -1.38 -0.11
C ILE A 15 -14.24 -1.21 -0.53
N ARG A 16 -14.75 -2.13 -1.34
CA ARG A 16 -16.15 -2.16 -1.74
C ARG A 16 -16.91 -3.14 -0.85
N ARG A 17 -18.06 -2.71 -0.32
CA ARG A 17 -18.95 -3.53 0.50
C ARG A 17 -20.16 -3.90 -0.36
N GLY A 18 -20.59 -5.17 -0.30
CA GLY A 18 -21.74 -5.68 -1.06
C GLY A 18 -21.40 -6.55 -2.27
N THR A 19 -20.12 -6.74 -2.58
CA THR A 19 -19.63 -7.63 -3.65
C THR A 19 -18.82 -8.79 -3.07
N ALA A 20 -18.72 -9.91 -3.81
CA ALA A 20 -17.93 -11.07 -3.41
C ALA A 20 -16.45 -10.69 -3.16
N GLU A 21 -15.92 -9.81 -4.01
CA GLU A 21 -14.59 -9.22 -3.86
C GLU A 21 -14.69 -7.86 -3.17
N ARG A 22 -14.15 -7.80 -1.95
CA ARG A 22 -14.22 -6.59 -1.11
C ARG A 22 -13.12 -5.58 -1.41
N PHE A 23 -12.11 -5.96 -2.18
CA PHE A 23 -10.88 -5.20 -2.34
C PHE A 23 -10.66 -4.92 -3.82
N PHE A 24 -10.50 -3.65 -4.15
CA PHE A 24 -10.35 -3.20 -5.53
C PHE A 24 -9.21 -2.19 -5.63
N CYS A 25 -8.53 -2.21 -6.78
CA CYS A 25 -7.54 -1.21 -7.11
C CYS A 25 -8.20 -0.14 -7.97
N GLY A 26 -8.36 1.09 -7.46
CA GLY A 26 -8.94 2.19 -8.21
C GLY A 26 -8.12 2.60 -9.44
N ARG A 27 -6.81 2.32 -9.44
CA ARG A 27 -5.92 2.60 -10.58
C ARG A 27 -6.12 1.63 -11.75
N LEU A 28 -6.20 0.34 -11.45
CA LEU A 28 -6.28 -0.71 -12.47
C LEU A 28 -7.74 -1.11 -12.77
N GLY A 29 -8.66 -0.87 -11.85
CA GLY A 29 -10.06 -1.26 -12.00
C GLY A 29 -10.31 -2.77 -11.86
N TYR A 30 -9.44 -3.49 -11.13
CA TYR A 30 -9.61 -4.92 -10.87
C TYR A 30 -9.65 -5.22 -9.37
N ALA A 31 -10.24 -6.37 -9.04
CA ALA A 31 -10.18 -6.93 -7.71
C ALA A 31 -8.72 -7.24 -7.34
N THR A 32 -8.31 -6.77 -6.17
CA THR A 32 -6.95 -6.94 -5.66
C THR A 32 -6.99 -7.61 -4.29
N ARG A 33 -5.84 -7.96 -3.73
CA ARG A 33 -5.75 -8.44 -2.35
C ARG A 33 -4.76 -7.57 -1.57
N PRO A 34 -4.99 -7.36 -0.27
CA PRO A 34 -4.11 -6.55 0.57
C PRO A 34 -2.66 -7.05 0.59
N SER A 35 -2.46 -8.36 0.40
CA SER A 35 -1.16 -9.02 0.37
C SER A 35 -0.44 -8.95 -0.98
N TYR A 36 -1.07 -8.40 -2.03
CA TYR A 36 -0.45 -8.34 -3.36
C TYR A 36 0.57 -7.21 -3.41
N ARG A 37 1.67 -7.46 -4.12
CA ARG A 37 2.72 -6.48 -4.36
C ARG A 37 2.68 -6.14 -5.84
N PHE A 38 2.19 -4.96 -6.16
CA PHE A 38 2.18 -4.47 -7.53
C PHE A 38 3.37 -3.56 -7.75
N ASP A 39 3.95 -3.60 -8.94
CA ASP A 39 4.99 -2.66 -9.35
C ASP A 39 4.48 -1.20 -9.33
N CYS A 40 3.19 -1.02 -9.65
CA CYS A 40 2.53 0.28 -9.66
C CYS A 40 2.19 0.84 -8.26
N TRP A 41 2.83 0.34 -7.19
CA TRP A 41 2.53 0.70 -5.81
C TRP A 41 2.89 2.16 -5.52
N THR A 42 1.95 2.88 -4.90
CA THR A 42 2.13 4.28 -4.53
C THR A 42 1.74 4.44 -3.07
N PRO A 43 2.71 4.56 -2.13
CA PRO A 43 2.41 4.65 -0.71
C PRO A 43 1.59 5.88 -0.39
N LYS A 44 0.66 5.75 0.56
CA LYS A 44 0.02 6.91 1.18
C LYS A 44 1.05 7.81 1.84
N GLU A 45 0.78 9.11 1.91
CA GLU A 45 1.69 10.09 2.52
C GLU A 45 2.07 9.69 3.96
N THR A 46 1.13 9.16 4.74
CA THR A 46 1.40 8.63 6.08
C THR A 46 2.43 7.50 6.10
N VAL A 47 2.38 6.61 5.11
CA VAL A 47 3.33 5.50 4.95
C VAL A 47 4.68 6.04 4.49
N ARG A 48 4.68 7.02 3.58
CA ARG A 48 5.91 7.69 3.13
C ARG A 48 6.64 8.36 4.30
N ARG A 49 5.92 9.13 5.13
CA ARG A 49 6.50 9.74 6.35
C ARG A 49 7.07 8.71 7.32
N ARG A 50 6.42 7.55 7.48
CA ARG A 50 6.93 6.46 8.33
C ARG A 50 8.20 5.83 7.75
N LEU A 51 8.23 5.60 6.44
CA LEU A 51 9.43 5.12 5.74
C LEU A 51 10.58 6.09 5.88
N GLU A 52 10.34 7.39 5.70
CA GLU A 52 11.35 8.44 5.87
C GLU A 52 11.85 8.50 7.32
N ALA A 53 10.97 8.36 8.31
CA ALA A 53 11.33 8.33 9.73
C ALA A 53 12.15 7.07 10.10
N GLU A 54 11.75 5.90 9.62
CA GLU A 54 12.52 4.66 9.82
C GLU A 54 13.89 4.72 9.13
N ALA A 55 13.95 5.28 7.91
CA ALA A 55 15.21 5.46 7.19
C ALA A 55 16.19 6.38 7.93
N LYS A 56 15.70 7.47 8.53
CA LYS A 56 16.52 8.36 9.38
C LYS A 56 17.02 7.65 10.63
N LEU A 57 16.13 6.91 11.30
CA LEU A 57 16.48 6.15 12.51
C LEU A 57 17.53 5.06 12.24
N GLU A 58 17.48 4.42 11.06
CA GLU A 58 18.47 3.42 10.65
C GLU A 58 19.81 4.06 10.25
N ALA A 59 19.81 5.28 9.70
CA ALA A 59 21.03 6.00 9.32
C ALA A 59 21.82 6.56 10.52
N GLU A 60 21.17 6.77 11.66
CA GLU A 60 21.79 7.21 12.92
C GLU A 60 22.31 6.04 13.79
N ARG A 61 22.10 4.79 13.35
CA ARG A 61 22.48 3.57 14.07
C ARG A 61 23.78 2.96 13.56
#